data_AF-A0A382TLK8-F1
#
_entry.id   AF-A0A382TLK8-F1
#
_cell.length_a   1.000
_cell.length_b   1.000
_cell.length_c   1.000
_cell.angle_alpha   90.00
_cell.angle_beta   90.00
_cell.angle_gamma   90.00
#
_symmetry.space_group_name_H-M   'P 1'
#
loop_
_entity.id
_entity.type
_entity.pdbx_description
1 polymer ?
#
loop_
_entity_poly.entity_id
_entity_poly.type
_entity_poly.pdbx_seq_one_letter_code
_entity_poly.pdbx_strand_id
1 'polypeptide(L)'
;MFFIFVFFVLSITYSWVGWRLVAPLQSDSGWRWVIIGLLVFHFISVFVSFAILRNLGPGGWVTPLYWVAYGGMGLFSLIFTGLLITET
;
A
#
# COMPACT_ATOMS: atom_id res chain seq x y z
N MET A 1 -19.58 5.94 2.08
CA MET A 1 -18.96 5.93 3.43
C MET A 1 -17.92 4.83 3.59
N PHE A 2 -18.23 3.57 3.26
CA PHE A 2 -17.27 2.45 3.31
C PHE A 2 -15.92 2.72 2.62
N PHE A 3 -15.92 3.26 1.40
CA PHE A 3 -14.68 3.48 0.65
C PHE A 3 -13.76 4.56 1.25
N ILE A 4 -14.36 5.58 1.87
CA ILE A 4 -13.63 6.62 2.60
C ILE A 4 -13.01 6.02 3.87
N PHE A 5 -13.74 5.15 4.56
CA PHE A 5 -13.20 4.41 5.70
C PHE A 5 -12.00 3.53 5.30
N VAL A 6 -12.12 2.75 4.22
CA VAL A 6 -11.01 1.94 3.69
C VAL A 6 -9.81 2.80 3.31
N PHE A 7 -10.04 3.95 2.67
CA PHE A 7 -8.99 4.91 2.36
C PHE A 7 -8.25 5.36 3.63
N PHE A 8 -8.96 5.79 4.68
CA PHE A 8 -8.34 6.22 5.93
C PHE A 8 -7.53 5.12 6.61
N VAL A 9 -8.08 3.90 6.69
CA VAL A 9 -7.37 2.75 7.26
C VAL A 9 -6.07 2.50 6.50
N LEU A 10 -6.13 2.42 5.16
CA LEU A 10 -4.93 2.21 4.35
C LEU A 10 -3.93 3.36 4.51
N SER A 11 -4.37 4.63 4.49
CA SER A 11 -3.48 5.78 4.64
C SER A 11 -2.73 5.79 5.97
N ILE A 12 -3.41 5.46 7.08
CA ILE A 12 -2.78 5.38 8.40
C ILE A 12 -1.73 4.26 8.41
N THR A 13 -2.08 3.08 7.93
CA THR A 13 -1.15 1.93 7.95
C THR A 13 0.06 2.16 7.05
N TYR A 14 -0.13 2.70 5.83
CA TYR A 14 0.98 3.05 4.93
C TYR A 14 1.89 4.12 5.51
N SER A 15 1.31 5.11 6.20
CA SER A 15 2.08 6.15 6.87
C SER A 15 2.92 5.57 8.00
N TRP A 16 2.36 4.65 8.80
CA TRP A 16 3.07 3.97 9.88
C TRP A 16 4.21 3.07 9.34
N VAL A 17 3.93 2.23 8.34
CA VAL A 17 4.94 1.37 7.69
C VAL A 17 6.03 2.23 7.05
N GLY A 18 5.64 3.28 6.34
CA GLY A 18 6.58 4.20 5.72
C GLY A 18 7.49 4.84 6.74
N TRP A 19 6.93 5.36 7.84
CA TRP A 19 7.72 5.90 8.94
C TRP A 19 8.72 4.87 9.49
N ARG A 20 8.29 3.64 9.75
CA ARG A 20 9.17 2.57 10.26
C ARG A 20 10.30 2.22 9.30
N LEU A 21 10.02 2.16 7.99
CA LEU A 21 11.02 1.84 6.97
C LEU A 21 12.02 2.98 6.74
N VAL A 22 11.60 4.24 6.91
CA VAL A 22 12.48 5.39 6.68
C VAL A 22 13.17 5.92 7.93
N ALA A 23 12.64 5.66 9.13
CA ALA A 23 13.22 6.11 10.40
C ALA A 23 14.70 5.71 10.61
N PRO A 24 15.16 4.49 10.23
CA PRO A 24 16.58 4.13 10.38
C PRO A 24 17.49 4.77 9.32
N LEU A 25 16.94 5.42 8.30
CA LEU A 25 17.73 6.06 7.24
C LEU A 25 18.14 7.47 7.63
N GLN A 26 19.38 7.84 7.29
CA GLN A 26 19.85 9.22 7.41
C GLN A 26 18.96 10.16 6.58
N SER A 27 18.78 11.40 7.06
CA SER A 27 17.84 12.36 6.46
C SER A 27 18.18 12.76 5.02
N ASP A 28 19.46 12.74 4.68
CA ASP A 28 20.05 13.05 3.38
C ASP A 28 20.21 11.81 2.48
N SER A 29 19.89 10.62 2.97
CA SER A 29 19.95 9.39 2.19
C SER A 29 18.91 9.38 1.07
N GLY A 30 19.37 9.27 -0.18
CA GLY A 30 18.49 9.13 -1.35
C GLY A 30 17.54 7.92 -1.26
N TRP A 31 17.94 6.86 -0.54
CA TRP A 31 17.10 5.68 -0.30
C TRP A 31 15.80 5.99 0.43
N ARG A 32 15.81 7.02 1.29
CA ARG A 32 14.60 7.47 1.98
C ARG A 32 13.51 7.88 1.00
N TRP A 33 13.88 8.65 -0.02
CA TRP A 33 12.95 9.10 -1.05
C TRP A 33 12.50 7.97 -1.97
N VAL A 34 13.39 7.01 -2.25
CA VAL A 34 13.04 5.80 -3.02
C VAL A 34 11.97 5.00 -2.30
N ILE A 35 12.14 4.73 -1.00
CA ILE A 35 11.16 3.96 -0.20
C ILE A 35 9.81 4.70 -0.13
N ILE A 36 9.83 6.01 0.12
CA ILE A 36 8.61 6.83 0.14
C ILE A 36 7.90 6.75 -1.22
N GLY A 37 8.64 6.93 -2.32
CA GLY A 37 8.10 6.85 -3.68
C GLY A 37 7.46 5.49 -3.97
N LEU A 38 8.13 4.40 -3.61
CA LEU A 38 7.61 3.04 -3.77
C LEU A 38 6.32 2.82 -2.97
N LEU A 39 6.27 3.26 -1.72
CA LEU A 39 5.08 3.13 -0.87
C LEU A 39 3.90 3.96 -1.39
N VAL A 40 4.15 5.20 -1.82
CA VAL A 40 3.13 6.07 -2.40
C VAL A 40 2.58 5.47 -3.69
N PHE A 41 3.47 5.03 -4.59
CA PHE A 41 3.07 4.38 -5.84
C PHE A 41 2.24 3.11 -5.57
N HIS A 42 2.69 2.27 -4.64
CA HIS A 42 1.99 1.05 -4.25
C HIS A 42 0.62 1.33 -3.62
N PHE A 43 0.51 2.34 -2.75
CA PHE A 43 -0.77 2.78 -2.19
C PHE A 43 -1.75 3.22 -3.29
N ILE A 44 -1.29 4.11 -4.18
CA ILE A 44 -2.11 4.64 -5.26
C ILE A 44 -2.57 3.52 -6.20
N SER A 45 -1.66 2.62 -6.60
CA SER A 45 -1.98 1.54 -7.53
C SER A 45 -3.04 0.58 -6.95
N VAL A 46 -2.91 0.21 -5.68
CA VAL A 46 -3.90 -0.63 -4.97
C VAL A 46 -5.24 0.10 -4.84
N PHE A 47 -5.23 1.34 -4.36
CA PHE A 47 -6.45 2.10 -4.10
C PHE A 47 -7.22 2.41 -5.40
N VAL A 48 -6.51 2.83 -6.45
CA VAL A 48 -7.11 3.09 -7.76
C VAL A 48 -7.66 1.81 -8.37
N SER A 49 -6.96 0.68 -8.24
CA SER A 49 -7.46 -0.61 -8.74
C SER A 49 -8.78 -1.00 -8.07
N PHE A 50 -8.89 -0.84 -6.75
CA PHE A 50 -10.16 -1.03 -6.04
C PHE A 50 -11.26 -0.08 -6.52
N ALA A 51 -10.92 1.19 -6.76
CA ALA A 51 -11.89 2.19 -7.20
C ALA A 51 -12.42 1.88 -8.61
N ILE A 52 -11.57 1.39 -9.51
CA ILE A 52 -11.94 0.97 -10.86
C ILE A 52 -12.78 -0.31 -10.82
N LEU A 53 -12.34 -1.32 -10.06
CA LEU A 53 -13.04 -2.61 -9.93
C LEU A 53 -14.49 -2.47 -9.51
N ARG A 54 -14.82 -1.48 -8.66
CA ARG A 54 -16.22 -1.25 -8.23
C ARG A 54 -17.16 -0.91 -9.40
N ASN A 55 -16.63 -0.31 -10.48
CA ASN A 55 -17.42 0.20 -11.60
C ASN A 55 -17.31 -0.71 -12.83
N LEU A 56 -16.49 -1.77 -12.79
CA LEU A 56 -16.33 -2.71 -13.89
C LEU A 56 -17.35 -3.85 -13.78
N GLY A 57 -18.02 -4.14 -14.89
CA GLY A 57 -18.77 -5.38 -15.06
C GLY A 57 -17.85 -6.59 -15.29
N PRO A 58 -18.40 -7.81 -15.34
CA PRO A 58 -17.61 -9.01 -15.61
C PRO A 58 -16.95 -8.96 -16.99
N GLY A 59 -15.62 -9.05 -17.04
CA GLY A 59 -14.80 -9.11 -18.27
C GLY A 59 -13.61 -8.15 -18.29
N GLY A 60 -12.74 -8.29 -19.30
CA GLY A 60 -11.63 -7.35 -19.55
C GLY A 60 -10.57 -7.25 -18.43
N TRP A 61 -10.25 -6.02 -18.02
CA TRP A 61 -9.18 -5.67 -17.07
C TRP A 61 -9.44 -6.08 -15.61
N VAL A 62 -10.58 -6.69 -15.31
CA VAL A 62 -10.97 -7.08 -13.94
C VAL A 62 -9.95 -8.00 -13.29
N THR A 63 -9.48 -9.04 -13.99
CA THR A 63 -8.53 -10.01 -13.40
C THR A 63 -7.18 -9.37 -13.06
N PRO A 64 -6.50 -8.63 -13.96
CA PRO A 64 -5.29 -7.90 -13.61
C PRO A 64 -5.47 -6.91 -12.45
N LEU A 65 -6.58 -6.18 -12.42
CA LEU A 65 -6.84 -5.20 -11.35
C LEU A 65 -7.05 -5.89 -10.00
N TYR A 66 -7.66 -7.06 -9.96
CA TYR A 66 -7.76 -7.85 -8.72
C TYR A 66 -6.39 -8.33 -8.23
N TRP A 67 -5.49 -8.72 -9.12
CA TRP A 67 -4.11 -9.05 -8.75
C TRP A 67 -3.37 -7.87 -8.14
N VAL A 68 -3.48 -6.68 -8.76
CA VAL A 68 -2.85 -5.46 -8.22
C VAL A 68 -3.47 -5.10 -6.86
N ALA A 69 -4.80 -5.10 -6.77
CA ALA A 69 -5.51 -4.71 -5.56
C ALA A 69 -5.26 -5.68 -4.39
N TYR A 70 -5.55 -6.98 -4.57
CA TYR A 70 -5.41 -7.97 -3.49
C TYR A 70 -3.98 -8.42 -3.28
N GLY A 71 -3.21 -8.63 -4.36
CA GLY A 71 -1.80 -8.99 -4.26
C GLY A 71 -0.98 -7.88 -3.62
N GLY A 72 -1.24 -6.61 -3.98
CA GLY A 72 -0.62 -5.46 -3.33
C GLY A 72 -0.97 -5.38 -1.84
N MET A 73 -2.25 -5.53 -1.46
CA MET A 73 -2.61 -5.59 -0.04
C MET A 73 -1.93 -6.75 0.71
N GLY A 74 -1.82 -7.92 0.08
CA GLY A 74 -1.12 -9.08 0.66
C GLY A 74 0.36 -8.80 0.91
N LEU A 75 1.05 -8.25 -0.08
CA LEU A 75 2.47 -7.86 0.04
C LEU A 75 2.67 -6.85 1.17
N PHE A 76 1.82 -5.83 1.23
CA PHE A 76 1.88 -4.82 2.28
C PHE A 76 1.61 -5.41 3.67
N SER A 77 0.65 -6.33 3.78
CA SER A 77 0.37 -7.05 5.04
C SER A 77 1.56 -7.87 5.52
N LEU A 78 2.31 -8.52 4.60
CA LEU A 78 3.52 -9.26 4.94
C LEU A 78 4.62 -8.34 5.48
N ILE A 79 4.86 -7.20 4.82
CA ILE A 79 5.83 -6.20 5.26
C ILE A 79 5.46 -5.68 6.66
N PHE A 80 4.21 -5.29 6.85
CA PHE A 80 3.70 -4.82 8.15
C PHE A 80 3.87 -5.88 9.25
N THR A 81 3.52 -7.12 8.97
CA THR A 81 3.63 -8.23 9.93
C THR A 81 5.09 -8.51 10.28
N GLY A 82 5.98 -8.53 9.28
CA GLY A 82 7.42 -8.70 9.51
C GLY A 82 7.99 -7.61 10.41
N LEU A 83 7.60 -6.35 10.20
CA LEU A 83 8.00 -5.23 11.06
C LEU A 83 7.52 -5.43 12.51
N LEU A 84 6.26 -5.84 12.71
CA LEU A 84 5.74 -6.11 14.06
C LEU A 84 6.48 -7.24 14.76
N ILE A 85 6.79 -8.33 14.06
CA ILE A 85 7.54 -9.46 14.63
C ILE A 85 8.96 -9.04 15.03
N THR A 86 9.60 -8.15 14.27
CA THR A 86 10.94 -7.65 14.62
C THR A 86 10.95 -6.68 15.80
N GLU A 87 9.79 -6.20 16.24
CA GLU A 87 9.66 -5.32 17.43
C GLU A 87 9.48 -6.10 18.74
N THR A 88 9.26 -7.42 18.68
CA THR A 88 9.09 -8.32 19.85
C THR A 88 10.33 -9.16 20.11
#